data_AF-A0A2J6R2N7-F1
#
_entry.id   AF-A0A2J6R2N7-F1
#
_cell.length_a   1.000
_cell.length_b   1.000
_cell.length_c   1.000
_cell.angle_alpha   90.00
_cell.angle_beta   90.00
_cell.angle_gamma   90.00
#
_symmetry.space_group_name_H-M   'P 1'
#
loop_
_entity.id
_entity.type
_entity.pdbx_description
1 polymer ?
#
loop_
_entity_poly.entity_id
_entity_poly.type
_entity_poly.pdbx_seq_one_letter_code
_entity_poly.pdbx_strand_id
1 'polypeptide(L)'
;MASFPFLEQRDEEELHKSRLLNVETKPFNRVAKRLLTPGSLLTTPSKLPTPPPDNADEAAAAQDAEQQKQLEDRRQFREDILLDFAAFDSSIARIQFLRNSNERERERYKADKQRILETAQDVRDNTAQLRIQLEEAKKTLEQRKKFDELTEKIYMNKMLRPREDQEAQLQKLEEDCRELERESLSYGETWKERREQFGRIVEEGMQLRRLIRDEKEEVGEGSRGGQTPKHSSMSGNATPRPDGPLQNSPERGLKPKPQGSGTLSRPGSRTTSRAPSPAVSERRREEAVEDSSMEVDANTAGDTPMAEVTESQIEGETPRVTIDEPVEDQVVLIETRDDVVEDKMDTT
;
A
#
# COMPACT_ATOMS: atom_id res chain seq x y z
N MET A 1 -9.28 -25.36 9.35
CA MET A 1 -8.58 -25.68 10.61
C MET A 1 -8.85 -27.14 10.88
N ALA A 2 -7.80 -27.97 11.01
CA ALA A 2 -8.00 -29.37 11.37
C ALA A 2 -8.69 -29.42 12.75
N SER A 3 -9.89 -29.97 12.80
CA SER A 3 -10.59 -30.24 14.05
C SER A 3 -9.97 -31.49 14.66
N PHE A 4 -9.18 -31.32 15.71
CA PHE A 4 -8.74 -32.47 16.50
C PHE A 4 -9.96 -33.00 17.25
N PRO A 5 -10.36 -34.26 17.02
CA PRO A 5 -11.46 -34.87 17.77
C PRO A 5 -11.09 -34.97 19.25
N PHE A 6 -12.08 -34.83 20.13
CA PHE A 6 -11.89 -35.14 21.55
C PHE A 6 -11.51 -36.62 21.68
N LEU A 7 -10.53 -36.93 22.55
CA LEU A 7 -10.19 -38.31 22.85
C LEU A 7 -11.40 -39.00 23.50
N GLU A 8 -11.55 -40.30 23.23
CA GLU A 8 -12.48 -41.11 24.00
C GLU A 8 -12.02 -41.16 25.47
N GLN A 9 -12.96 -41.26 26.40
CA GLN A 9 -12.67 -41.18 27.83
C GLN A 9 -11.64 -42.21 28.30
N ARG A 10 -11.64 -43.40 27.68
CA ARG A 10 -10.63 -44.44 27.92
C ARG A 10 -9.23 -43.96 27.54
N ASP A 11 -9.08 -43.37 26.36
CA ASP A 11 -7.80 -42.90 25.84
C ASP A 11 -7.30 -41.68 26.63
N GLU A 12 -8.22 -40.83 27.08
CA GLU A 12 -7.91 -39.72 27.98
C GLU A 12 -7.37 -40.23 29.33
N GLU A 13 -7.98 -41.25 29.92
CA GLU A 13 -7.48 -41.89 31.15
C GLU A 13 -6.10 -42.55 30.96
N GLU A 14 -5.87 -43.22 29.83
CA GLU A 14 -4.55 -43.81 29.50
C GLU A 14 -3.49 -42.71 29.29
N LEU A 15 -3.87 -41.58 28.69
CA LEU A 15 -3.01 -40.41 28.56
C LEU A 15 -2.69 -39.77 29.91
N HIS A 16 -3.66 -39.71 30.83
CA HIS A 16 -3.42 -39.22 32.19
C HIS A 16 -2.48 -40.14 32.98
N LYS A 17 -2.62 -41.46 32.83
CA LYS A 17 -1.72 -42.45 33.44
C LYS A 17 -0.29 -42.33 32.90
N SER A 18 -0.11 -42.09 31.61
CA SER A 18 1.22 -41.93 31.00
C SER A 18 1.87 -40.56 31.29
N ARG A 19 1.09 -39.53 31.61
CA ARG A 19 1.59 -38.19 32.00
C ARG A 19 2.10 -38.10 33.43
N LEU A 20 1.68 -38.98 34.32
CA LEU A 20 2.13 -39.01 35.71
C LEU A 20 3.64 -39.29 35.76
N LEU A 21 4.41 -38.30 36.19
CA LEU A 21 5.86 -38.43 36.26
C LEU A 21 6.26 -39.31 37.45
N ASN A 22 7.33 -40.09 37.29
CA ASN A 22 7.88 -40.90 38.37
C ASN A 22 8.23 -40.09 39.63
N VAL A 23 8.60 -38.82 39.47
CA VAL A 23 8.87 -37.91 40.59
C VAL A 23 7.62 -37.55 41.40
N GLU A 24 6.43 -37.67 40.81
CA GLU A 24 5.14 -37.38 41.44
C GLU A 24 4.51 -38.66 42.03
N THR A 25 4.67 -39.80 41.35
CA THR A 25 4.07 -41.07 41.80
C THR A 25 4.87 -41.78 42.88
N LYS A 26 6.21 -41.66 42.88
CA LYS A 26 7.08 -42.35 43.85
C LYS A 26 6.83 -41.94 45.31
N PRO A 27 6.71 -40.64 45.67
CA PRO A 27 6.42 -40.26 47.05
C PRO A 27 5.09 -40.83 47.54
N PHE A 28 4.02 -40.73 46.73
CA PHE A 28 2.72 -41.31 47.03
C PHE A 28 2.81 -42.83 47.25
N ASN A 29 3.47 -43.54 46.33
CA ASN A 29 3.62 -44.99 46.42
C ASN A 29 4.45 -45.40 47.65
N ARG A 30 5.47 -44.64 48.04
CA ARG A 30 6.25 -44.89 49.26
C ARG A 30 5.41 -44.73 50.53
N VAL A 31 4.66 -43.62 50.63
CA VAL A 31 3.71 -43.39 51.73
C VAL A 31 2.68 -44.52 51.80
N ALA A 32 2.03 -44.83 50.68
CA ALA A 32 1.02 -45.90 50.61
C ALA A 32 1.61 -47.25 51.02
N LYS A 33 2.81 -47.58 50.55
CA LYS A 33 3.47 -48.84 50.91
C LYS A 33 3.86 -48.87 52.39
N ARG A 34 4.42 -47.80 52.97
CA ARG A 34 4.78 -47.76 54.39
C ARG A 34 3.57 -47.82 55.33
N LEU A 35 2.44 -47.22 54.95
CA LEU A 35 1.24 -47.16 55.79
C LEU A 35 0.32 -48.38 55.63
N LEU A 36 0.20 -48.93 54.43
CA LEU A 36 -0.84 -49.93 54.09
C LEU A 36 -0.29 -51.34 53.87
N THR A 37 1.02 -51.54 53.79
CA THR A 37 1.58 -52.89 53.58
C THR A 37 1.40 -53.74 54.85
N PRO A 38 0.93 -55.00 54.73
CA PRO A 38 0.89 -55.94 55.84
C PRO A 38 2.29 -56.10 56.46
N GLY A 39 2.41 -55.94 57.77
CA GLY A 39 3.72 -55.90 58.45
C GLY A 39 4.21 -54.49 58.81
N SER A 40 3.50 -53.44 58.40
CA SER A 40 3.76 -52.08 58.88
C SER A 40 3.56 -51.99 60.40
N LEU A 41 4.39 -51.18 61.07
CA LEU A 41 4.32 -50.92 62.51
C LEU A 41 2.97 -50.31 62.97
N LEU A 42 2.14 -49.85 62.03
CA LEU A 42 0.77 -49.39 62.28
C LEU A 42 -0.27 -50.52 62.20
N THR A 43 0.00 -51.58 61.44
CA THR A 43 -0.96 -52.65 61.13
C THR A 43 -0.70 -53.93 61.93
N THR A 44 0.51 -54.14 62.43
CA THR A 44 0.83 -55.31 63.27
C THR A 44 0.56 -55.03 64.75
N PRO A 45 -0.32 -55.80 65.43
CA PRO A 45 -0.47 -55.68 66.88
C PRO A 45 0.83 -56.10 67.55
N SER A 46 1.32 -55.26 68.48
CA SER A 46 2.42 -55.60 69.38
C SER A 46 2.08 -56.92 70.05
N LYS A 47 2.96 -57.92 69.95
CA LYS A 47 2.77 -59.21 70.63
C LYS A 47 2.50 -58.94 72.11
N LEU A 48 1.44 -59.55 72.65
CA LEU A 48 1.11 -59.45 74.08
C LEU A 48 2.28 -60.04 74.88
N PRO A 49 2.63 -59.46 76.05
CA PRO A 49 3.66 -60.02 76.92
C PRO A 49 3.30 -61.46 77.28
N THR A 50 4.07 -62.43 76.80
CA THR A 50 3.97 -63.82 77.26
C THR A 50 4.63 -63.96 78.64
N PRO A 51 4.13 -64.82 79.53
CA PRO A 51 4.61 -64.94 80.91
C PRO A 51 6.09 -65.35 81.00
N PRO A 52 6.79 -65.02 82.10
CA PRO A 52 8.25 -65.11 82.18
C PRO A 52 8.74 -66.57 82.17
N PRO A 53 9.78 -66.91 81.38
CA PRO A 53 10.48 -68.19 81.48
C PRO A 53 11.44 -68.22 82.69
N ASP A 54 11.68 -69.41 83.26
CA ASP A 54 12.44 -69.65 84.51
C ASP A 54 13.94 -69.27 84.51
N ASN A 55 14.46 -68.70 83.41
CA ASN A 55 15.84 -68.17 83.29
C ASN A 55 15.80 -66.63 83.34
N ALA A 56 15.48 -66.08 84.51
CA ALA A 56 15.04 -64.69 84.67
C ALA A 56 16.06 -63.60 84.24
N ASP A 57 17.37 -63.83 84.44
CA ASP A 57 18.36 -62.75 84.24
C ASP A 57 18.81 -62.59 82.78
N GLU A 58 19.05 -63.69 82.04
CA GLU A 58 19.38 -63.62 80.61
C GLU A 58 18.13 -63.33 79.74
N ALA A 59 16.96 -63.82 80.15
CA ALA A 59 15.71 -63.54 79.43
C ALA A 59 15.25 -62.09 79.60
N ALA A 60 15.48 -61.47 80.76
CA ALA A 60 15.18 -60.06 80.98
C ALA A 60 16.06 -59.13 80.12
N ALA A 61 17.38 -59.38 80.08
CA ALA A 61 18.29 -58.61 79.25
C ALA A 61 17.98 -58.73 77.74
N ALA A 62 17.57 -59.93 77.28
CA ALA A 62 17.13 -60.14 75.90
C ALA A 62 15.82 -59.41 75.57
N GLN A 63 14.87 -59.39 76.51
CA GLN A 63 13.61 -58.65 76.36
C GLN A 63 13.84 -57.13 76.35
N ASP A 64 14.72 -56.61 77.18
CA ASP A 64 15.07 -55.19 77.22
C ASP A 64 15.76 -54.75 75.91
N ALA A 65 16.65 -55.58 75.37
CA ALA A 65 17.29 -55.35 74.07
C ALA A 65 16.27 -55.37 72.91
N GLU A 66 15.29 -56.28 72.94
CA GLU A 66 14.23 -56.35 71.93
C GLU A 66 13.29 -55.12 72.02
N GLN A 67 12.98 -54.65 73.23
CA GLN A 67 12.19 -53.43 73.44
C GLN A 67 12.92 -52.18 72.94
N GLN A 68 14.22 -52.06 73.23
CA GLN A 68 15.04 -50.94 72.73
C GLN A 68 15.06 -50.92 71.20
N LYS A 69 15.28 -52.08 70.57
CA LYS A 69 15.23 -52.21 69.11
C LYS A 69 13.87 -51.80 68.54
N GLN A 70 12.76 -52.22 69.16
CA GLN A 70 11.42 -51.80 68.73
C GLN A 70 11.21 -50.29 68.85
N LEU A 71 11.76 -49.64 69.88
CA LEU A 71 11.67 -48.20 70.04
C LEU A 71 12.49 -47.45 68.98
N GLU A 72 13.68 -47.95 68.65
CA GLU A 72 14.51 -47.43 67.56
C GLU A 72 13.84 -47.60 66.21
N ASP A 73 13.28 -48.79 65.92
CA ASP A 73 12.53 -49.07 64.69
C ASP A 73 11.31 -48.13 64.55
N ARG A 74 10.61 -47.84 65.65
CA ARG A 74 9.50 -46.86 65.67
C ARG A 74 9.96 -45.42 65.46
N ARG A 75 11.13 -45.04 65.99
CA ARG A 75 11.72 -43.71 65.75
C ARG A 75 12.10 -43.56 64.28
N GLN A 76 12.83 -44.53 63.73
CA GLN A 76 13.24 -44.53 62.33
C GLN A 76 12.02 -44.50 61.40
N PHE A 77 11.00 -45.31 61.66
CA PHE A 77 9.77 -45.34 60.88
C PHE A 77 9.05 -43.98 60.88
N ARG A 78 9.02 -43.29 62.02
CA ARG A 78 8.42 -41.95 62.11
C ARG A 78 9.19 -40.94 61.26
N GLU A 79 10.51 -40.93 61.32
CA GLU A 79 11.36 -40.02 60.53
C GLU A 79 11.20 -40.28 59.03
N ASP A 80 11.23 -41.56 58.65
CA ASP A 80 11.00 -42.04 57.29
C ASP A 80 9.66 -41.58 56.71
N ILE A 81 8.57 -41.68 57.50
CA ILE A 81 7.24 -41.22 57.10
C ILE A 81 7.22 -39.70 56.93
N LEU A 82 7.81 -38.95 57.86
CA LEU A 82 7.87 -37.50 57.76
C LEU A 82 8.58 -37.05 56.49
N LEU A 83 9.70 -37.71 56.16
CA LEU A 83 10.45 -37.42 54.94
C LEU A 83 9.64 -37.74 53.67
N ASP A 84 8.91 -38.85 53.66
CA ASP A 84 8.05 -39.22 52.52
C ASP A 84 6.86 -38.26 52.36
N PHE A 85 6.23 -37.82 53.45
CA PHE A 85 5.16 -36.81 53.39
C PHE A 85 5.70 -35.45 52.91
N ALA A 86 6.87 -35.02 53.36
CA ALA A 86 7.50 -33.81 52.86
C ALA A 86 7.78 -33.90 51.35
N ALA A 87 8.26 -35.06 50.87
CA ALA A 87 8.44 -35.30 49.45
C ALA A 87 7.10 -35.32 48.69
N PHE A 88 6.04 -35.88 49.28
CA PHE A 88 4.72 -35.89 48.67
C PHE A 88 4.11 -34.48 48.58
N ASP A 89 4.20 -33.68 49.63
CA ASP A 89 3.77 -32.27 49.63
C ASP A 89 4.48 -31.46 48.55
N SER A 90 5.79 -31.68 48.38
CA SER A 90 6.57 -31.05 47.31
C SER A 90 6.05 -31.42 45.91
N SER A 91 5.60 -32.66 45.72
CA SER A 91 5.04 -33.14 44.45
C SER A 91 3.66 -32.53 44.17
N ILE A 92 2.81 -32.37 45.20
CA ILE A 92 1.52 -31.70 45.08
C ILE A 92 1.71 -30.23 44.72
N ALA A 93 2.62 -29.53 45.40
CA ALA A 93 2.93 -28.14 45.11
C ALA A 93 3.38 -27.96 43.64
N ARG A 94 4.27 -28.83 43.16
CA ARG A 94 4.71 -28.84 41.76
C ARG A 94 3.55 -29.00 40.79
N ILE A 95 2.64 -29.95 41.02
CA ILE A 95 1.46 -30.17 40.18
C ILE A 95 0.58 -28.92 40.13
N GLN A 96 0.37 -28.26 41.27
CA GLN A 96 -0.39 -27.00 41.34
C GLN A 96 0.29 -25.87 40.57
N PHE A 97 1.61 -25.71 40.70
CA PHE A 97 2.37 -24.72 39.94
C PHE A 97 2.31 -24.98 38.44
N LEU A 98 2.47 -26.24 38.01
CA LEU A 98 2.35 -26.62 36.60
C LEU A 98 0.94 -26.34 36.07
N ARG A 99 -0.11 -26.65 36.84
CA ARG A 99 -1.49 -26.34 36.46
C ARG A 99 -1.68 -24.84 36.23
N ASN A 100 -1.27 -24.02 37.21
CA ASN A 100 -1.43 -22.57 37.14
C ASN A 100 -0.56 -21.95 36.03
N SER A 101 0.64 -22.50 35.79
CA SER A 101 1.50 -22.09 34.68
C SER A 101 0.87 -22.40 33.33
N ASN A 102 0.35 -23.61 33.16
CA ASN A 102 -0.32 -24.02 31.92
C ASN A 102 -1.60 -23.23 31.66
N GLU A 103 -2.35 -22.86 32.70
CA GLU A 103 -3.53 -22.01 32.58
C GLU A 103 -3.17 -20.62 32.05
N ARG A 104 -2.16 -19.97 32.65
CA ARG A 104 -1.66 -18.67 32.15
C ARG A 104 -1.12 -18.76 30.73
N GLU A 105 -0.43 -19.85 30.39
CA GLU A 105 0.10 -20.04 29.04
C GLU A 105 -1.02 -20.21 28.00
N ARG A 106 -2.10 -20.92 28.36
CA ARG A 106 -3.30 -21.01 27.51
C ARG A 106 -3.98 -19.66 27.32
N GLU A 107 -4.06 -18.84 28.37
CA GLU A 107 -4.59 -17.48 28.27
C GLU A 107 -3.73 -16.61 27.34
N ARG A 108 -2.39 -16.70 27.46
CA ARG A 108 -1.46 -16.02 26.55
C ARG A 108 -1.68 -16.45 25.11
N TYR A 109 -1.74 -17.75 24.82
CA TYR A 109 -2.00 -18.24 23.46
C TYR A 109 -3.37 -17.81 22.94
N LYS A 110 -4.38 -17.73 23.79
CA LYS A 110 -5.71 -17.22 23.41
C LYS A 110 -5.64 -15.73 23.03
N ALA A 111 -4.94 -14.92 23.83
CA ALA A 111 -4.75 -13.50 23.55
C ALA A 111 -3.91 -13.29 22.27
N ASP A 112 -2.84 -14.05 22.08
CA ASP A 112 -2.02 -13.98 20.87
C ASP A 112 -2.77 -14.44 19.63
N LYS A 113 -3.56 -15.51 19.72
CA LYS A 113 -4.45 -15.94 18.63
C LYS A 113 -5.39 -14.80 18.23
N GLN A 114 -6.00 -14.12 19.20
CA GLN A 114 -6.89 -13.00 18.93
C GLN A 114 -6.15 -11.86 18.23
N ARG A 115 -4.98 -11.46 18.75
CA ARG A 115 -4.12 -10.42 18.15
C ARG A 115 -3.73 -10.74 16.70
N ILE A 116 -3.39 -12.00 16.41
CA ILE A 116 -3.04 -12.45 15.05
C ILE A 116 -4.26 -12.36 14.13
N LEU A 117 -5.44 -12.74 14.61
CA LEU A 117 -6.68 -12.66 13.83
C LEU A 117 -7.06 -11.21 13.53
N GLU A 118 -6.94 -10.32 14.51
CA GLU A 118 -7.16 -8.88 14.33
C GLU A 118 -6.19 -8.30 13.31
N THR A 119 -4.88 -8.56 13.47
CA THR A 119 -3.85 -8.10 12.53
C THR A 119 -4.12 -8.61 11.11
N ALA A 120 -4.52 -9.88 10.97
CA ALA A 120 -4.85 -10.46 9.67
C ALA A 120 -6.08 -9.79 9.05
N GLN A 121 -7.06 -9.40 9.87
CA GLN A 121 -8.24 -8.67 9.40
C GLN A 121 -7.87 -7.25 8.97
N ASP A 122 -7.09 -6.53 9.77
CA ASP A 122 -6.60 -5.18 9.44
C ASP A 122 -5.84 -5.16 8.11
N VAL A 123 -5.00 -6.18 7.85
CA VAL A 123 -4.28 -6.30 6.57
C VAL A 123 -5.25 -6.51 5.41
N ARG A 124 -6.32 -7.30 5.57
CA ARG A 124 -7.34 -7.47 4.51
C ARG A 124 -8.06 -6.17 4.22
N ASP A 125 -8.47 -5.47 5.27
CA ASP A 125 -9.21 -4.21 5.15
C ASP A 125 -8.35 -3.12 4.52
N ASN A 126 -7.08 -3.01 4.93
CA ASN A 126 -6.11 -2.11 4.31
C ASN A 126 -5.88 -2.44 2.84
N THR A 127 -5.72 -3.73 2.51
CA THR A 127 -5.56 -4.17 1.11
C THR A 127 -6.78 -3.82 0.26
N ALA A 128 -8.00 -3.95 0.81
CA ALA A 128 -9.23 -3.55 0.12
C ALA A 128 -9.26 -2.03 -0.13
N GLN A 129 -8.90 -1.22 0.86
CA GLN A 129 -8.80 0.23 0.71
C GLN A 129 -7.76 0.64 -0.34
N LEU A 130 -6.58 0.02 -0.34
CA LEU A 130 -5.54 0.28 -1.34
C LEU A 130 -5.99 -0.06 -2.77
N ARG A 131 -6.81 -1.10 -2.95
CA ARG A 131 -7.39 -1.42 -4.27
C ARG A 131 -8.34 -0.32 -4.74
N ILE A 132 -9.19 0.21 -3.86
CA ILE A 132 -10.09 1.33 -4.18
C ILE A 132 -9.28 2.57 -4.58
N GLN A 133 -8.28 2.95 -3.79
CA GLN A 133 -7.41 4.09 -4.09
C GLN A 133 -6.67 3.93 -5.43
N LEU A 134 -6.24 2.71 -5.74
CA LEU A 134 -5.58 2.39 -7.00
C LEU A 134 -6.54 2.56 -8.19
N GLU A 135 -7.79 2.13 -8.07
CA GLU A 135 -8.82 2.36 -9.10
C GLU A 135 -9.11 3.85 -9.33
N GLU A 136 -9.22 4.63 -8.25
CA GLU A 136 -9.40 6.09 -8.33
C GLU A 136 -8.20 6.79 -8.99
N ALA A 137 -6.99 6.38 -8.63
CA ALA A 137 -5.76 6.90 -9.23
C ALA A 137 -5.68 6.57 -10.73
N LYS A 138 -6.10 5.36 -11.13
CA LYS A 138 -6.20 4.97 -12.55
C LYS A 138 -7.21 5.82 -13.31
N LYS A 139 -8.40 6.04 -12.76
CA LYS A 139 -9.41 6.94 -13.36
C LYS A 139 -8.85 8.35 -13.57
N THR A 140 -8.13 8.87 -12.57
CA THR A 140 -7.48 10.19 -12.66
C THR A 140 -6.39 10.22 -13.73
N LEU A 141 -5.59 9.16 -13.84
CA LEU A 141 -4.57 9.03 -14.88
C LEU A 141 -5.20 9.02 -16.28
N GLU A 142 -6.30 8.29 -16.47
CA GLU A 142 -7.03 8.26 -17.74
C GLU A 142 -7.58 9.63 -18.13
N GLN A 143 -8.09 10.39 -17.16
CA GLN A 143 -8.52 11.78 -17.40
C GLN A 143 -7.35 12.66 -17.82
N ARG A 144 -6.19 12.55 -17.16
CA ARG A 144 -4.99 13.30 -17.54
C ARG A 144 -4.53 12.97 -18.95
N LYS A 145 -4.52 11.69 -19.33
CA LYS A 145 -4.22 11.28 -20.71
C LYS A 145 -5.16 11.93 -21.73
N LYS A 146 -6.45 12.01 -21.43
CA LYS A 146 -7.42 12.71 -22.31
C LYS A 146 -7.11 14.20 -22.42
N PHE A 147 -6.70 14.85 -21.33
CA PHE A 147 -6.28 16.25 -21.37
C PHE A 147 -5.00 16.43 -22.17
N ASP A 148 -4.02 15.53 -22.02
CA ASP A 148 -2.78 15.54 -22.78
C ASP A 148 -3.07 15.36 -24.28
N GLU A 149 -3.94 14.43 -24.66
CA GLU A 149 -4.39 14.24 -26.04
C GLU A 149 -5.05 15.50 -26.64
N LEU A 150 -5.90 16.18 -25.88
CA LEU A 150 -6.52 17.44 -26.31
C LEU A 150 -5.48 18.54 -26.46
N THR A 151 -4.52 18.59 -25.53
CA THR A 151 -3.45 19.57 -25.53
C THR A 151 -2.55 19.38 -26.74
N GLU A 152 -2.15 18.14 -27.04
CA GLU A 152 -1.40 17.78 -28.25
C GLU A 152 -2.18 18.16 -29.52
N LYS A 153 -3.49 17.90 -29.59
CA LYS A 153 -4.32 18.34 -30.74
C LYS A 153 -4.31 19.86 -30.93
N ILE A 154 -4.31 20.62 -29.84
CA ILE A 154 -4.25 22.09 -29.86
C ILE A 154 -2.86 22.54 -30.34
N TYR A 155 -1.78 21.98 -29.79
CA TYR A 155 -0.40 22.36 -30.15
C TYR A 155 -0.01 21.93 -31.56
N MET A 156 -0.49 20.77 -32.03
CA MET A 156 -0.17 20.25 -33.37
C MET A 156 -0.94 20.95 -34.49
N ASN A 157 -2.06 21.63 -34.16
CA ASN A 157 -2.82 22.37 -35.13
C ASN A 157 -2.12 23.71 -35.47
N LYS A 158 -1.33 23.70 -36.55
CA LYS A 158 -0.63 24.88 -37.06
C LYS A 158 -1.55 26.06 -37.46
N MET A 159 -2.86 25.84 -37.59
CA MET A 159 -3.83 26.91 -37.86
C MET A 159 -4.25 27.66 -36.58
N LEU A 160 -4.07 27.03 -35.41
CA LEU A 160 -4.31 27.69 -34.13
C LEU A 160 -3.08 28.50 -33.75
N ARG A 161 -3.22 29.83 -33.72
CA ARG A 161 -2.19 30.74 -33.21
C ARG A 161 -2.28 30.85 -31.68
N PRO A 162 -1.17 31.12 -30.98
CA PRO A 162 -1.20 31.43 -29.55
C PRO A 162 -2.21 32.56 -29.24
N ARG A 163 -2.85 32.51 -28.07
CA ARG A 163 -3.89 33.50 -27.71
C ARG A 163 -3.34 34.92 -27.66
N GLU A 164 -2.13 35.11 -27.12
CA GLU A 164 -1.46 36.40 -27.03
C GLU A 164 -1.26 37.04 -28.43
N ASP A 165 -0.87 36.24 -29.43
CA ASP A 165 -0.70 36.71 -30.81
C ASP A 165 -2.04 37.08 -31.47
N GLN A 166 -3.10 36.33 -31.16
CA GLN A 166 -4.44 36.62 -31.67
C GLN A 166 -4.98 37.93 -31.07
N GLU A 167 -4.78 38.15 -29.77
CA GLU A 167 -5.17 39.38 -29.07
C GLU A 167 -4.43 40.60 -29.64
N ALA A 168 -3.12 40.51 -29.87
CA ALA A 168 -2.35 41.59 -30.48
C ALA A 168 -2.84 41.93 -31.91
N GLN A 169 -3.20 40.92 -32.70
CA GLN A 169 -3.74 41.14 -34.04
C GLN A 169 -5.15 41.74 -34.03
N LEU A 170 -5.99 41.32 -33.07
CA LEU A 170 -7.32 41.91 -32.88
C LEU A 170 -7.20 43.38 -32.47
N GLN A 171 -6.33 43.70 -31.51
CA GLN A 171 -6.07 45.09 -31.10
C GLN A 171 -5.61 45.95 -32.28
N LYS A 172 -4.66 45.45 -33.08
CA LYS A 172 -4.20 46.15 -34.28
C LYS A 172 -5.34 46.37 -35.28
N LEU A 173 -6.15 45.34 -35.54
CA LEU A 173 -7.28 45.45 -36.46
C LEU A 173 -8.33 46.45 -35.96
N GLU A 174 -8.59 46.48 -34.66
CA GLU A 174 -9.47 47.46 -34.03
C GLU A 174 -8.93 48.90 -34.18
N GLU A 175 -7.63 49.09 -34.04
CA GLU A 175 -6.96 50.38 -34.27
C GLU A 175 -7.10 50.82 -35.74
N ASP A 176 -6.82 49.92 -36.68
CA ASP A 176 -6.94 50.15 -38.13
C ASP A 176 -8.40 50.47 -38.52
N CYS A 177 -9.38 49.73 -37.98
CA CYS A 177 -10.81 50.02 -38.19
C CYS A 177 -11.19 51.40 -37.65
N ARG A 178 -10.72 51.74 -36.44
CA ARG A 178 -10.98 53.06 -35.84
C ARG A 178 -10.35 54.19 -36.65
N GLU A 179 -9.21 53.95 -37.29
CA GLU A 179 -8.58 54.92 -38.19
C GLU A 179 -9.36 55.08 -39.49
N LEU A 180 -9.75 53.98 -40.14
CA LEU A 180 -10.59 54.03 -41.35
C LEU A 180 -11.95 54.70 -41.10
N GLU A 181 -12.55 54.51 -39.93
CA GLU A 181 -13.77 55.22 -39.54
C GLU A 181 -13.52 56.74 -39.44
N ARG A 182 -12.41 57.16 -38.84
CA ARG A 182 -12.01 58.58 -38.78
C ARG A 182 -11.76 59.17 -40.16
N GLU A 183 -11.07 58.44 -41.03
CA GLU A 183 -10.84 58.84 -42.41
C GLU A 183 -12.15 58.89 -43.21
N SER A 184 -13.04 57.92 -43.04
CA SER A 184 -14.35 57.94 -43.70
C SER A 184 -15.19 59.14 -43.28
N LEU A 185 -15.11 59.55 -42.01
CA LEU A 185 -15.79 60.75 -41.52
C LEU A 185 -15.21 62.01 -42.16
N SER A 186 -13.87 62.13 -42.25
CA SER A 186 -13.23 63.29 -42.88
C SER A 186 -13.48 63.33 -44.40
N TYR A 187 -13.49 62.19 -45.09
CA TYR A 187 -13.95 62.11 -46.49
C TYR A 187 -15.43 62.48 -46.62
N GLY A 188 -16.25 62.11 -45.65
CA GLY A 188 -17.66 62.53 -45.58
C GLY A 188 -17.81 64.05 -45.47
N GLU A 189 -16.98 64.70 -44.66
CA GLU A 189 -16.95 66.17 -44.50
C GLU A 189 -16.51 66.85 -45.79
N THR A 190 -15.36 66.46 -46.35
CA THR A 190 -14.84 67.04 -47.61
C THR A 190 -15.80 66.83 -48.78
N TRP A 191 -16.51 65.70 -48.82
CA TRP A 191 -17.54 65.45 -49.83
C TRP A 191 -18.76 66.36 -49.67
N LYS A 192 -19.19 66.64 -48.43
CA LYS A 192 -20.27 67.60 -48.15
C LYS A 192 -19.87 69.01 -48.59
N GLU A 193 -18.67 69.46 -48.22
CA GLU A 193 -18.14 70.76 -48.64
C GLU A 193 -18.06 70.88 -50.17
N ARG A 194 -17.57 69.84 -50.86
CA ARG A 194 -17.52 69.84 -52.33
C ARG A 194 -18.90 69.88 -52.96
N ARG A 195 -19.88 69.19 -52.39
CA ARG A 195 -21.27 69.23 -52.85
C ARG A 195 -21.87 70.63 -52.65
N GLU A 196 -21.57 71.30 -51.54
CA GLU A 196 -21.96 72.69 -51.32
C GLU A 196 -21.28 73.65 -52.31
N GLN A 197 -19.98 73.50 -52.55
CA GLN A 197 -19.24 74.27 -53.55
C GLN A 197 -19.84 74.09 -54.95
N PHE A 198 -20.13 72.85 -55.35
CA PHE A 198 -20.79 72.57 -56.63
C PHE A 198 -22.20 73.17 -56.69
N GLY A 199 -22.95 73.13 -55.57
CA GLY A 199 -24.23 73.80 -55.43
C GLY A 199 -24.13 75.30 -55.69
N ARG A 200 -23.17 75.99 -55.07
CA ARG A 200 -22.90 77.42 -55.31
C ARG A 200 -22.56 77.70 -56.77
N ILE A 201 -21.70 76.90 -57.40
CA ILE A 201 -21.34 77.06 -58.82
C ILE A 201 -22.57 76.88 -59.73
N VAL A 202 -23.44 75.91 -59.43
CA VAL A 202 -24.68 75.69 -60.19
C VAL A 202 -25.64 76.87 -60.01
N GLU A 203 -25.78 77.39 -58.80
CA GLU A 203 -26.59 78.58 -58.50
C GLU A 203 -26.06 79.83 -59.23
N GLU A 204 -24.76 80.12 -59.13
CA GLU A 204 -24.10 81.20 -59.86
C GLU A 204 -24.23 81.01 -61.38
N GLY A 205 -24.09 79.78 -61.88
CA GLY A 205 -24.30 79.46 -63.30
C GLY A 205 -25.76 79.67 -63.74
N MET A 206 -26.74 79.45 -62.86
CA MET A 206 -28.14 79.80 -63.12
C MET A 206 -28.34 81.32 -63.11
N GLN A 207 -27.71 82.05 -62.19
CA GLN A 207 -27.75 83.52 -62.13
C GLN A 207 -27.10 84.14 -63.37
N LEU A 208 -25.94 83.64 -63.81
CA LEU A 208 -25.27 84.09 -65.03
C LEU A 208 -26.13 83.84 -66.27
N ARG A 209 -26.84 82.69 -66.34
CA ARG A 209 -27.81 82.43 -67.41
C ARG A 209 -29.02 83.38 -67.37
N ARG A 210 -29.42 83.87 -66.19
CA ARG A 210 -30.45 84.91 -66.06
C ARG A 210 -29.90 86.25 -66.55
N LEU A 211 -28.74 86.68 -66.06
CA LEU A 211 -28.05 87.89 -66.51
C LEU A 211 -27.79 87.90 -68.02
N ILE A 212 -27.30 86.81 -68.62
CA ILE A 212 -27.10 86.71 -70.09
C ILE A 212 -28.43 86.76 -70.84
N ARG A 213 -29.52 86.24 -70.26
CA ARG A 213 -30.85 86.33 -70.89
C ARG A 213 -31.39 87.75 -70.82
N ASP A 214 -31.22 88.40 -69.67
CA ASP A 214 -31.64 89.77 -69.42
C ASP A 214 -30.78 90.77 -70.25
N GLU A 215 -29.48 90.51 -70.43
CA GLU A 215 -28.56 91.31 -71.27
C GLU A 215 -28.78 91.04 -72.77
N LYS A 216 -29.14 89.81 -73.17
CA LYS A 216 -29.59 89.48 -74.53
C LYS A 216 -30.97 90.10 -74.84
N GLU A 217 -31.74 90.48 -73.83
CA GLU A 217 -33.00 91.21 -73.98
C GLU A 217 -32.80 92.73 -74.19
N GLU A 218 -31.57 93.27 -74.04
CA GLU A 218 -31.27 94.69 -74.31
C GLU A 218 -30.74 95.01 -75.71
N VAL A 219 -30.32 94.03 -76.54
CA VAL A 219 -30.01 94.31 -77.96
C VAL A 219 -30.49 93.18 -78.88
N GLY A 220 -31.61 93.46 -79.56
CA GLY A 220 -31.79 93.00 -80.94
C GLY A 220 -32.98 92.10 -81.20
N GLU A 221 -34.14 92.72 -81.35
CA GLU A 221 -35.16 92.29 -82.30
C GLU A 221 -34.51 92.14 -83.70
N GLY A 222 -34.51 90.94 -84.31
CA GLY A 222 -34.11 90.83 -85.71
C GLY A 222 -33.53 89.50 -86.21
N SER A 223 -34.44 88.59 -86.57
CA SER A 223 -34.47 87.92 -87.89
C SER A 223 -33.39 86.91 -88.33
N ARG A 224 -33.92 85.73 -88.73
CA ARG A 224 -33.51 84.82 -89.82
C ARG A 224 -32.20 84.02 -89.72
N GLY A 225 -32.40 82.71 -89.49
CA GLY A 225 -32.42 81.72 -90.59
C GLY A 225 -31.08 81.18 -91.09
N GLY A 226 -30.96 79.85 -91.11
CA GLY A 226 -30.23 79.14 -92.16
C GLY A 226 -29.14 78.16 -91.72
N GLN A 227 -29.42 76.88 -92.02
CA GLN A 227 -28.50 75.83 -92.44
C GLN A 227 -27.70 75.01 -91.40
N THR A 228 -28.03 73.73 -91.39
CA THR A 228 -27.18 72.59 -90.99
C THR A 228 -25.89 72.54 -91.80
N PRO A 229 -24.80 72.00 -91.22
CA PRO A 229 -24.26 70.79 -91.84
C PRO A 229 -23.94 69.67 -90.84
N LYS A 230 -24.12 68.45 -91.35
CA LYS A 230 -23.67 67.17 -90.80
C LYS A 230 -22.17 67.21 -90.49
N HIS A 231 -21.77 66.63 -89.37
CA HIS A 231 -20.58 65.78 -89.37
C HIS A 231 -20.78 64.56 -88.48
N SER A 232 -20.31 63.48 -89.04
CA SER A 232 -20.47 62.09 -88.65
C SER A 232 -19.31 61.63 -87.76
N SER A 233 -19.64 60.69 -86.88
CA SER A 233 -18.86 59.48 -86.56
C SER A 233 -17.76 59.51 -85.50
N MET A 234 -17.86 58.48 -84.63
CA MET A 234 -16.80 57.76 -83.87
C MET A 234 -16.39 58.48 -82.58
N SER A 235 -16.22 57.89 -81.40
CA SER A 235 -15.93 56.55 -80.88
C SER A 235 -16.02 56.73 -79.33
N GLY A 236 -16.33 55.80 -78.44
CA GLY A 236 -16.46 54.36 -78.47
C GLY A 236 -17.00 53.93 -77.10
N ASN A 237 -17.85 52.91 -77.15
CA ASN A 237 -18.39 52.21 -75.99
C ASN A 237 -17.30 51.24 -75.50
N ALA A 238 -16.80 51.40 -74.28
CA ALA A 238 -15.91 50.41 -73.67
C ALA A 238 -16.08 50.37 -72.15
N THR A 239 -16.91 49.43 -71.71
CA THR A 239 -16.89 48.87 -70.35
C THR A 239 -15.58 48.09 -70.17
N PRO A 240 -14.74 48.34 -69.15
CA PRO A 240 -13.72 47.38 -68.79
C PRO A 240 -14.32 46.38 -67.79
N ARG A 241 -14.51 45.15 -68.27
CA ARG A 241 -14.67 43.97 -67.42
C ARG A 241 -13.28 43.60 -66.86
N PRO A 242 -13.17 43.13 -65.60
CA PRO A 242 -11.90 42.72 -65.02
C PRO A 242 -11.59 41.28 -65.45
N ASP A 243 -10.41 41.06 -66.02
CA ASP A 243 -9.80 39.75 -66.11
C ASP A 243 -8.29 39.92 -65.88
N GLY A 244 -7.78 39.25 -64.84
CA GLY A 244 -6.35 39.08 -64.62
C GLY A 244 -5.74 38.16 -65.71
N PRO A 245 -4.41 38.18 -65.84
CA PRO A 245 -3.72 36.95 -65.45
C PRO A 245 -2.34 37.14 -64.81
N LEU A 246 -2.01 36.11 -64.04
CA LEU A 246 -0.71 35.69 -63.55
C LEU A 246 0.47 35.96 -64.52
N GLN A 247 1.59 36.43 -63.98
CA GLN A 247 2.96 35.92 -64.19
C GLN A 247 3.90 36.75 -63.31
N ASN A 248 4.46 36.16 -62.25
CA ASN A 248 5.74 35.44 -62.23
C ASN A 248 6.98 36.35 -62.36
N SER A 249 7.89 36.10 -61.41
CA SER A 249 9.36 36.17 -61.50
C SER A 249 10.05 37.42 -60.90
N PRO A 250 11.36 37.36 -60.58
CA PRO A 250 11.89 36.72 -59.36
C PRO A 250 13.00 37.57 -58.68
N GLU A 251 13.62 37.00 -57.63
CA GLU A 251 14.99 37.26 -57.16
C GLU A 251 15.39 38.60 -56.53
N ARG A 252 15.74 38.53 -55.24
CA ARG A 252 17.05 38.84 -54.59
C ARG A 252 16.74 39.22 -53.13
N GLY A 253 17.17 38.53 -52.08
CA GLY A 253 18.36 37.71 -51.91
C GLY A 253 19.33 38.48 -51.02
N LEU A 254 19.35 38.20 -49.70
CA LEU A 254 20.50 38.38 -48.82
C LEU A 254 20.41 37.38 -47.64
N LYS A 255 21.31 36.39 -47.64
CA LYS A 255 21.86 35.72 -46.43
C LYS A 255 23.18 36.42 -46.09
N PRO A 256 23.64 36.41 -44.82
CA PRO A 256 24.52 35.33 -44.30
C PRO A 256 24.16 34.97 -42.82
N LYS A 257 24.62 33.94 -42.11
CA LYS A 257 25.44 32.71 -42.27
C LYS A 257 25.25 31.91 -40.95
N PRO A 258 25.39 30.57 -40.92
CA PRO A 258 25.13 29.75 -39.73
C PRO A 258 26.40 29.51 -38.90
N GLN A 259 26.23 29.24 -37.60
CA GLN A 259 27.20 28.53 -36.78
C GLN A 259 26.52 27.32 -36.13
N GLY A 260 27.06 26.14 -36.45
CA GLY A 260 26.85 24.91 -35.70
C GLY A 260 28.04 24.60 -34.80
N SER A 261 27.96 23.43 -34.19
CA SER A 261 28.83 22.82 -33.16
C SER A 261 28.37 23.13 -31.72
N GLY A 262 28.08 22.14 -30.88
CA GLY A 262 28.25 20.71 -31.09
C GLY A 262 27.61 19.86 -30.00
N THR A 263 27.45 18.60 -30.38
CA THR A 263 27.26 17.41 -29.57
C THR A 263 28.24 17.35 -28.39
N LEU A 264 27.82 16.81 -27.24
CA LEU A 264 28.49 15.69 -26.53
C LEU A 264 27.77 15.35 -25.20
N SER A 265 27.42 14.06 -25.08
CA SER A 265 27.54 13.21 -23.88
C SER A 265 26.51 13.25 -22.73
N ARG A 266 25.68 12.19 -22.70
CA ARG A 266 25.45 11.31 -21.52
C ARG A 266 26.80 10.65 -21.12
N PRO A 267 27.10 10.15 -19.89
CA PRO A 267 26.19 9.45 -18.95
C PRO A 267 26.49 9.61 -17.41
N GLY A 268 25.66 8.99 -16.56
CA GLY A 268 25.97 8.63 -15.14
C GLY A 268 25.00 9.26 -14.12
N SER A 269 24.03 8.53 -13.55
CA SER A 269 24.08 7.60 -12.40
C SER A 269 24.45 8.21 -11.05
N ARG A 270 23.62 7.86 -10.03
CA ARG A 270 23.73 7.96 -8.55
C ARG A 270 22.73 8.96 -7.92
N THR A 271 21.62 8.48 -7.32
CA THR A 271 21.47 8.11 -5.89
C THR A 271 22.00 9.24 -4.97
N THR A 272 21.25 9.91 -4.10
CA THR A 272 20.37 9.39 -3.04
C THR A 272 19.41 10.47 -2.54
N SER A 273 18.13 10.13 -2.45
CA SER A 273 17.14 10.83 -1.63
C SER A 273 17.43 10.51 -0.16
N ARG A 274 17.67 11.54 0.67
CA ARG A 274 17.81 11.39 2.12
C ARG A 274 16.69 12.16 2.82
N ALA A 275 15.55 11.49 2.98
CA ALA A 275 14.56 11.86 4.00
C ALA A 275 14.95 11.17 5.32
N PRO A 276 14.99 11.87 6.45
CA PRO A 276 15.20 11.25 7.76
C PRO A 276 13.85 10.85 8.36
N SER A 277 13.77 9.63 8.88
CA SER A 277 12.71 9.18 9.79
C SER A 277 13.34 8.27 10.86
N PRO A 278 12.71 8.15 12.03
CA PRO A 278 13.35 8.37 13.33
C PRO A 278 13.92 7.09 13.94
N ALA A 279 14.99 7.26 14.72
CA ALA A 279 15.62 6.20 15.49
C ALA A 279 14.77 5.83 16.71
N VAL A 280 14.63 4.51 16.86
CA VAL A 280 13.99 3.79 17.95
C VAL A 280 14.78 3.94 19.25
N SER A 281 14.01 3.96 20.32
CA SER A 281 14.37 3.92 21.73
C SER A 281 15.30 2.75 22.10
N GLU A 282 16.46 3.08 22.68
CA GLU A 282 17.18 2.20 23.62
C GLU A 282 17.30 2.92 24.96
N ARG A 283 16.31 2.68 25.83
CA ARG A 283 16.47 2.84 27.27
C ARG A 283 17.09 1.55 27.79
N ARG A 284 18.20 1.68 28.54
CA ARG A 284 18.51 1.01 29.82
C ARG A 284 19.97 0.54 29.87
N ARG A 285 20.83 1.45 30.35
CA ARG A 285 22.09 1.14 31.02
C ARG A 285 22.03 1.77 32.40
N GLU A 286 22.71 1.13 33.35
CA GLU A 286 23.09 1.59 34.70
C GLU A 286 22.16 1.19 35.84
N GLU A 287 22.45 0.03 36.44
CA GLU A 287 22.63 -0.10 37.89
C GLU A 287 23.87 -1.00 38.12
N ALA A 288 24.88 -0.44 38.77
CA ALA A 288 26.07 -1.16 39.24
C ALA A 288 26.44 -0.53 40.59
N VAL A 289 26.13 -1.23 41.69
CA VAL A 289 26.67 -0.95 43.03
C VAL A 289 26.75 -2.28 43.81
N GLU A 290 27.97 -2.56 44.28
CA GLU A 290 28.39 -3.33 45.47
C GLU A 290 28.13 -4.84 45.54
N ASP A 291 29.16 -5.69 45.57
CA ASP A 291 30.14 -5.97 46.66
C ASP A 291 29.70 -7.19 47.50
N SER A 292 30.29 -8.35 47.19
CA SER A 292 30.58 -9.36 48.22
C SER A 292 31.48 -10.47 47.67
N SER A 293 32.70 -10.39 48.16
CA SER A 293 33.64 -11.49 48.42
C SER A 293 32.97 -12.80 48.84
N MET A 294 33.33 -13.90 48.16
CA MET A 294 33.63 -15.18 48.82
C MET A 294 34.38 -16.10 47.86
N GLU A 295 35.65 -16.35 48.18
CA GLU A 295 36.44 -17.45 47.65
C GLU A 295 35.94 -18.79 48.22
N VAL A 296 35.84 -19.82 47.37
CA VAL A 296 36.06 -21.21 47.78
C VAL A 296 36.69 -21.98 46.63
N ASP A 297 37.97 -22.29 46.79
CA ASP A 297 38.71 -23.33 46.07
C ASP A 297 38.13 -24.72 46.41
N ALA A 298 37.93 -25.57 45.39
CA ALA A 298 38.07 -27.02 45.53
C ALA A 298 38.08 -27.74 44.17
N ASN A 299 39.29 -28.14 43.78
CA ASN A 299 39.65 -29.24 42.89
C ASN A 299 38.56 -30.31 42.67
N THR A 300 38.27 -30.63 41.40
CA THR A 300 38.08 -32.03 40.98
C THR A 300 38.58 -32.20 39.56
N ALA A 301 39.72 -32.90 39.47
CA ALA A 301 40.25 -33.45 38.23
C ALA A 301 39.35 -34.60 37.73
N GLY A 302 39.07 -34.61 36.44
CA GLY A 302 38.31 -35.64 35.75
C GLY A 302 38.73 -35.69 34.29
N ASP A 303 39.83 -36.41 34.07
CA ASP A 303 40.46 -36.74 32.80
C ASP A 303 39.57 -37.68 31.96
N THR A 304 39.31 -37.34 30.68
CA THR A 304 39.09 -38.33 29.59
C THR A 304 39.10 -37.63 28.21
N PRO A 305 39.59 -38.31 27.15
CA PRO A 305 40.41 -37.71 26.11
C PRO A 305 39.67 -37.29 24.84
N MET A 306 40.32 -36.37 24.13
CA MET A 306 40.01 -35.96 22.75
C MET A 306 40.02 -37.14 21.78
N ALA A 307 38.91 -37.28 21.04
CA ALA A 307 38.89 -38.02 19.79
C ALA A 307 39.14 -37.07 18.62
N GLU A 308 40.29 -37.29 18.00
CA GLU A 308 40.73 -36.82 16.71
C GLU A 308 39.73 -37.27 15.62
N VAL A 309 39.08 -36.34 14.94
CA VAL A 309 38.39 -36.60 13.67
C VAL A 309 38.89 -35.60 12.64
N THR A 310 39.64 -36.18 11.74
CA THR A 310 40.29 -35.72 10.52
C THR A 310 39.50 -34.72 9.68
N GLU A 311 40.21 -33.70 9.21
CA GLU A 311 39.90 -32.91 8.01
C GLU A 311 39.60 -33.82 6.82
N SER A 312 38.45 -33.62 6.19
CA SER A 312 38.19 -34.02 4.80
C SER A 312 37.14 -33.08 4.21
N GLN A 313 37.65 -31.95 3.71
CA GLN A 313 37.34 -31.38 2.39
C GLN A 313 36.25 -32.12 1.60
N ILE A 314 35.00 -31.65 1.63
CA ILE A 314 34.05 -31.83 0.53
C ILE A 314 33.27 -30.52 0.35
N GLU A 315 33.44 -29.98 -0.86
CA GLU A 315 32.85 -28.78 -1.40
C GLU A 315 31.33 -28.90 -1.53
N GLY A 316 30.66 -27.75 -1.56
CA GLY A 316 29.21 -27.65 -1.41
C GLY A 316 28.38 -28.27 -2.53
N GLU A 317 27.26 -28.85 -2.13
CA GLU A 317 26.07 -28.97 -2.97
C GLU A 317 24.86 -28.46 -2.19
N THR A 318 24.30 -27.36 -2.68
CA THR A 318 22.97 -26.90 -2.29
C THR A 318 21.93 -27.90 -2.83
N PRO A 319 20.91 -28.29 -2.05
CA PRO A 319 19.89 -29.19 -2.53
C PRO A 319 19.05 -28.51 -3.63
N ARG A 320 19.13 -29.06 -4.85
CA ARG A 320 18.24 -28.71 -5.96
C ARG A 320 16.83 -29.21 -5.65
N VAL A 321 15.88 -28.29 -5.55
CA VAL A 321 14.45 -28.57 -5.51
C VAL A 321 13.97 -28.77 -6.95
N THR A 322 13.64 -30.01 -7.31
CA THR A 322 12.95 -30.33 -8.56
C THR A 322 11.46 -30.10 -8.35
N ILE A 323 10.87 -29.16 -9.08
CA ILE A 323 9.42 -28.94 -9.11
C ILE A 323 8.91 -29.77 -10.28
N ASP A 324 8.16 -30.83 -10.00
CA ASP A 324 7.41 -31.57 -11.01
C ASP A 324 6.18 -30.74 -11.42
N GLU A 325 6.09 -30.41 -12.71
CA GLU A 325 4.90 -29.82 -13.33
C GLU A 325 3.75 -30.84 -13.34
N PRO A 326 2.52 -30.45 -12.93
CA PRO A 326 1.36 -31.33 -13.07
C PRO A 326 0.93 -31.41 -14.54
N VAL A 327 0.81 -32.64 -15.02
CA VAL A 327 0.25 -33.00 -16.32
C VAL A 327 -1.19 -32.52 -16.40
N GLU A 328 -1.46 -31.63 -17.36
CA GLU A 328 -2.81 -31.37 -17.86
C GLU A 328 -3.29 -32.60 -18.68
N ASP A 329 -4.56 -32.93 -18.50
CA ASP A 329 -5.41 -33.87 -19.25
C ASP A 329 -5.82 -35.16 -18.52
N GLN A 330 -6.99 -35.08 -17.90
CA GLN A 330 -8.07 -36.03 -18.18
C GLN A 330 -9.42 -35.45 -17.79
N VAL A 331 -10.06 -34.85 -18.80
CA VAL A 331 -11.50 -34.67 -18.87
C VAL A 331 -12.14 -36.06 -18.93
N VAL A 332 -12.80 -36.47 -17.84
CA VAL A 332 -13.75 -37.59 -17.87
C VAL A 332 -15.12 -37.04 -17.51
N LEU A 333 -15.95 -36.94 -18.55
CA LEU A 333 -17.40 -36.88 -18.50
C LEU A 333 -17.94 -37.83 -17.42
N ILE A 334 -18.66 -37.28 -16.44
CA ILE A 334 -19.67 -38.03 -15.70
C ILE A 334 -21.00 -37.36 -16.00
N GLU A 335 -21.67 -37.89 -17.02
CA GLU A 335 -23.11 -37.72 -17.20
C GLU A 335 -23.88 -38.51 -16.13
N THR A 336 -25.07 -38.00 -15.84
CA THR A 336 -26.20 -38.61 -15.12
C THR A 336 -26.16 -38.61 -13.59
N ARG A 337 -26.95 -37.72 -12.98
CA ARG A 337 -28.29 -38.09 -12.51
C ARG A 337 -29.09 -36.87 -12.05
N ASP A 338 -30.27 -36.75 -12.63
CA ASP A 338 -31.39 -35.95 -12.16
C ASP A 338 -31.72 -36.30 -10.71
N ASP A 339 -31.80 -35.30 -9.85
CA ASP A 339 -32.67 -35.33 -8.68
C ASP A 339 -33.42 -34.01 -8.59
N VAL A 340 -34.68 -34.11 -9.00
CA VAL A 340 -35.75 -33.13 -8.83
C VAL A 340 -36.06 -33.04 -7.33
N VAL A 341 -35.85 -31.88 -6.73
CA VAL A 341 -36.51 -31.53 -5.47
C VAL A 341 -37.18 -30.18 -5.67
N GLU A 342 -38.45 -30.24 -6.06
CA GLU A 342 -39.42 -29.19 -5.80
C GLU A 342 -39.54 -29.02 -4.29
N ASP A 343 -39.25 -27.83 -3.76
CA ASP A 343 -39.72 -27.47 -2.43
C ASP A 343 -40.41 -26.11 -2.41
N LYS A 344 -41.47 -26.10 -1.62
CA LYS A 344 -42.63 -25.22 -1.71
C LYS A 344 -42.33 -23.83 -1.18
N MET A 345 -42.85 -22.84 -1.88
CA MET A 345 -43.02 -21.48 -1.35
C MET A 345 -44.24 -21.47 -0.44
N ASP A 346 -44.02 -21.39 0.88
CA ASP A 346 -45.05 -21.01 1.83
C ASP A 346 -45.22 -19.49 1.81
N THR A 347 -46.36 -19.04 1.30
CA THR A 347 -46.92 -17.71 1.52
C THR A 347 -47.59 -17.65 2.89
N THR A 348 -47.20 -16.67 3.70
CA THR A 348 -48.02 -16.09 4.79
C THR A 348 -48.01 -14.59 4.68
#